data_AF-A0A534RME7-F1
#
_entry.id   AF-A0A534RME7-F1
#
_cell.length_a   1.000
_cell.length_b   1.000
_cell.length_c   1.000
_cell.angle_alpha   90.00
_cell.angle_beta   90.00
_cell.angle_gamma   90.00
#
_symmetry.space_group_name_H-M   'P 1'
#
loop_
_entity.id
_entity.type
_entity.pdbx_description
1 polymer ?
#
loop_
_entity_poly.entity_id
_entity_poly.type
_entity_poly.pdbx_seq_one_letter_code
_entity_poly.pdbx_strand_id
1 'polypeptide(L)'
;MLLSTNVQPILNRSCALAGCHAGAVPAQGQDLSAGHTVASSVGVKSTEIPRLYRIKPGKPDDSYLVQKIEATPGIAGIPMPQGCPGSPLNGAQCLSADDISAIRQWITECAQAN
;
A
#
# COMPACT_ATOMS: atom_id res chain seq x y z
N MET A 1 15.87 4.09 0.09
CA MET A 1 15.35 2.81 -0.43
C MET A 1 14.61 3.06 -1.71
N LEU A 2 14.88 2.26 -2.74
CA LEU A 2 14.21 2.40 -4.01
C LEU A 2 12.90 1.60 -4.00
N LEU A 3 11.85 2.15 -4.61
CA LEU A 3 10.60 1.43 -4.78
C LEU A 3 10.83 0.11 -5.49
N SER A 4 11.50 0.11 -6.65
CA SER A 4 11.62 -1.08 -7.49
C SER A 4 12.28 -2.28 -6.82
N THR A 5 13.31 -2.07 -5.99
CA THR A 5 14.08 -3.17 -5.38
C THR A 5 13.54 -3.59 -4.03
N ASN A 6 13.00 -2.67 -3.23
CA ASN A 6 12.73 -2.94 -1.82
C ASN A 6 11.23 -3.03 -1.50
N VAL A 7 10.39 -2.23 -2.18
CA VAL A 7 8.96 -2.11 -1.85
C VAL A 7 8.06 -2.72 -2.90
N GLN A 8 8.37 -2.54 -4.18
CA GLN A 8 7.57 -3.08 -5.28
C GLN A 8 7.44 -4.61 -5.21
N PRO A 9 8.46 -5.41 -4.82
CA PRO A 9 8.27 -6.85 -4.64
C PRO A 9 7.29 -7.21 -3.52
N ILE A 10 7.17 -6.36 -2.49
CA ILE A 10 6.18 -6.49 -1.42
C ILE A 10 4.79 -6.18 -1.97
N LEU A 11 4.64 -5.04 -2.64
CA LEU A 11 3.37 -4.64 -3.24
C LEU A 11 2.88 -5.66 -4.26
N ASN A 12 3.77 -6.22 -5.09
CA ASN A 12 3.42 -7.22 -6.10
C ASN A 12 2.80 -8.48 -5.51
N ARG A 13 3.40 -9.03 -4.44
CA ARG A 13 2.92 -10.29 -3.85
C ARG A 13 1.74 -10.12 -2.89
N SER A 14 1.53 -8.91 -2.36
CA SER A 14 0.56 -8.68 -1.28
C SER A 14 -0.61 -7.78 -1.68
N CYS A 15 -0.49 -6.96 -2.72
CA CYS A 15 -1.47 -5.90 -3.03
C CYS A 15 -1.83 -5.81 -4.51
N ALA A 16 -0.83 -5.82 -5.40
CA ALA A 16 -0.97 -5.58 -6.84
C ALA A 16 -1.42 -6.84 -7.59
N LEU A 17 -2.53 -7.41 -7.14
CA LEU A 17 -3.16 -8.60 -7.69
C LEU A 17 -4.46 -8.22 -8.39
N ALA A 18 -4.81 -8.99 -9.41
CA ALA A 18 -6.09 -8.82 -10.10
C ALA A 18 -7.25 -8.97 -9.10
N GLY A 19 -8.21 -8.04 -9.15
CA GLY A 19 -9.31 -7.95 -8.19
C GLY A 19 -8.97 -7.26 -6.86
N CYS A 20 -7.69 -6.91 -6.64
CA CYS A 20 -7.24 -6.06 -5.54
C CYS A 20 -6.73 -4.73 -6.11
N HIS A 21 -5.42 -4.46 -6.10
CA HIS A 21 -4.86 -3.17 -6.54
C HIS A 21 -4.05 -3.27 -7.83
N ALA A 22 -4.57 -4.00 -8.82
CA ALA A 22 -4.00 -4.08 -10.18
C ALA A 22 -5.07 -4.39 -11.24
N GLY A 23 -4.68 -4.28 -12.51
CA GLY A 23 -5.52 -4.61 -13.65
C GLY A 23 -6.40 -3.45 -14.12
N ALA A 24 -7.38 -3.74 -14.98
CA ALA A 24 -8.18 -2.71 -15.64
C ALA A 24 -9.08 -1.89 -14.70
N VAL A 25 -9.49 -2.49 -13.58
CA VAL A 25 -10.35 -1.86 -12.57
C VAL A 25 -9.75 -2.12 -11.18
N PRO A 26 -8.66 -1.41 -10.83
CA PRO A 26 -8.02 -1.60 -9.54
C PRO A 26 -8.94 -1.06 -8.44
N ALA A 27 -9.03 -1.78 -7.33
CA ALA A 27 -9.86 -1.41 -6.19
C ALA A 27 -9.54 0.02 -5.73
N GLN A 28 -10.61 0.78 -5.45
CA GLN A 28 -10.54 2.18 -5.08
C GLN A 28 -9.85 3.08 -6.13
N GLY A 29 -9.66 2.61 -7.37
CA GLY A 29 -8.87 3.31 -8.39
C GLY A 29 -7.41 3.46 -7.99
N GLN A 30 -6.84 2.48 -7.27
CA GLN A 30 -5.45 2.48 -6.84
C GLN A 30 -4.68 1.31 -7.45
N ASP A 31 -3.84 1.61 -8.43
CA ASP A 31 -2.96 0.65 -9.09
C ASP A 31 -1.58 0.64 -8.43
N LEU A 32 -1.23 -0.49 -7.83
CA LEU A 32 0.06 -0.74 -7.17
C LEU A 32 0.98 -1.64 -8.01
N SER A 33 0.63 -1.91 -9.27
CA SER A 33 1.50 -2.63 -10.19
C SER A 33 2.74 -1.82 -10.54
N ALA A 34 3.81 -2.53 -10.90
CA ALA A 34 5.09 -1.91 -11.24
C ALA A 34 4.92 -0.89 -12.38
N GLY A 35 5.47 0.31 -12.19
CA GLY A 35 5.31 1.43 -13.12
C GLY A 35 4.11 2.35 -12.82
N HIS A 36 3.13 1.88 -12.05
CA HIS A 36 1.91 2.65 -11.73
C HIS A 36 1.86 3.11 -10.27
N THR A 37 2.53 2.41 -9.36
CA THR A 37 2.51 2.67 -7.91
C THR A 37 2.62 4.15 -7.54
N VAL A 38 3.65 4.86 -8.02
CA VAL A 38 3.89 6.26 -7.60
C VAL A 38 2.77 7.17 -8.08
N ALA A 39 2.51 7.17 -9.39
CA ALA A 39 1.48 8.02 -10.00
C ALA A 39 0.08 7.76 -9.41
N SER A 40 -0.19 6.51 -8.99
CA SER A 40 -1.48 6.15 -8.42
C SER A 40 -1.59 6.34 -6.90
N SER A 41 -0.51 6.58 -6.15
CA SER A 41 -0.58 6.56 -4.68
C SER A 41 0.18 7.68 -3.97
N VAL A 42 1.31 8.14 -4.50
CA VAL A 42 2.15 9.12 -3.82
C VAL A 42 1.59 10.52 -4.06
N GLY A 43 1.20 11.21 -2.98
CA GLY A 43 0.54 12.51 -3.05
C GLY A 43 -0.92 12.46 -3.55
N VAL A 44 -1.47 11.26 -3.77
CA VAL A 44 -2.86 11.06 -4.22
C VAL A 44 -3.77 10.93 -3.00
N LYS A 45 -4.95 11.58 -3.03
CA LYS A 45 -5.94 11.48 -1.95
C LYS A 45 -6.52 10.06 -1.84
N SER A 46 -6.76 9.61 -0.61
CA SER A 46 -7.46 8.35 -0.37
C SER A 46 -8.92 8.46 -0.83
N THR A 47 -9.41 7.45 -1.53
CA THR A 47 -10.81 7.35 -1.95
C THR A 47 -11.70 7.08 -0.73
N GLU A 48 -11.24 6.24 0.20
CA GLU A 48 -12.01 5.84 1.38
C GLU A 48 -12.01 6.94 2.46
N ILE A 49 -10.90 7.67 2.64
CA ILE A 49 -10.77 8.75 3.63
C ILE A 49 -10.17 10.00 2.95
N PRO A 50 -10.98 10.85 2.29
CA PRO A 50 -10.49 11.96 1.45
C PRO A 50 -9.62 13.01 2.14
N ARG A 51 -9.64 13.08 3.48
CA ARG A 51 -8.74 13.98 4.24
C ARG A 51 -7.28 13.49 4.21
N LEU A 52 -7.03 12.20 4.03
CA LEU A 52 -5.69 11.60 4.02
C LEU A 52 -5.15 11.42 2.59
N TYR A 53 -3.82 11.31 2.48
CA TYR A 53 -3.18 10.82 1.26
C TYR A 53 -3.02 9.30 1.34
N ARG A 54 -3.12 8.60 0.21
CA ARG A 54 -2.80 7.16 0.10
C ARG A 54 -1.38 6.93 0.63
N ILE A 55 -0.44 7.71 0.09
CA ILE A 55 0.93 7.85 0.61
C ILE A 55 1.28 9.33 0.69
N LYS A 56 1.68 9.79 1.88
CA LYS A 56 2.18 11.14 2.12
C LYS A 56 3.71 11.09 2.22
N PRO A 57 4.46 11.62 1.23
CA PRO A 57 5.92 11.63 1.25
C PRO A 57 6.50 12.17 2.57
N GLY A 58 7.45 11.45 3.14
CA GLY A 58 8.15 11.82 4.37
C GLY A 58 7.33 11.69 5.65
N LYS A 59 6.09 11.18 5.57
CA LYS A 59 5.14 11.12 6.69
C LYS A 59 4.43 9.76 6.72
N PRO A 60 5.10 8.68 7.19
CA PRO A 60 4.52 7.35 7.25
C PRO A 60 3.25 7.30 8.12
N ASP A 61 3.24 7.90 9.30
CA ASP A 61 2.07 7.88 10.21
C ASP A 61 0.83 8.61 9.65
N ASP A 62 1.06 9.60 8.77
CA ASP A 62 0.01 10.33 8.09
C ASP A 62 -0.43 9.67 6.75
N SER A 63 0.16 8.53 6.40
CA SER A 63 -0.12 7.81 5.15
C SER A 63 -1.20 6.76 5.36
N TYR A 64 -2.26 6.81 4.54
CA TYR A 64 -3.37 5.89 4.70
C TYR A 64 -2.99 4.42 4.44
N LEU A 65 -2.01 4.18 3.57
CA LEU A 65 -1.43 2.84 3.37
C LEU A 65 -0.93 2.24 4.71
N VAL A 66 -0.18 3.02 5.49
CA VAL A 66 0.38 2.59 6.78
C VAL A 66 -0.73 2.25 7.77
N GLN A 67 -1.76 3.09 7.84
CA GLN A 67 -2.93 2.84 8.67
C GLN A 67 -3.64 1.52 8.32
N LYS A 68 -3.75 1.21 7.01
CA LYS A 68 -4.38 -0.04 6.53
C LYS A 68 -3.56 -1.28 6.84
N ILE A 69 -2.23 -1.22 6.75
CA ILE A 69 -1.35 -2.39 6.99
C ILE A 69 -1.06 -2.63 8.48
N GLU A 70 -1.16 -1.60 9.32
CA GLU A 70 -1.01 -1.70 10.79
C GLU A 70 -2.36 -1.82 11.52
N ALA A 71 -3.47 -1.85 10.79
CA ALA A 71 -4.82 -1.96 11.34
C ALA A 71 -5.14 -0.88 12.40
N THR A 72 -4.70 0.36 12.18
CA THR A 72 -4.91 1.45 13.14
C THR A 72 -6.41 1.78 13.30
N PRO A 73 -6.86 2.24 14.48
CA PRO A 73 -8.23 2.70 14.66
C PRO A 73 -8.62 3.80 13.66
N GLY A 74 -9.83 3.70 13.08
CA GLY A 74 -10.37 4.73 12.18
C GLY A 74 -10.13 4.48 10.69
N ILE A 75 -9.55 3.33 10.29
CA ILE A 75 -9.60 2.90 8.90
C ILE A 75 -11.05 2.61 8.46
N ALA A 76 -11.37 2.93 7.20
CA ALA A 76 -12.55 2.38 6.56
C ALA A 76 -12.35 0.90 6.19
N GLY A 77 -13.41 0.11 6.34
CA GLY A 77 -13.40 -1.31 5.99
C GLY A 77 -12.48 -2.13 6.90
N ILE A 78 -11.75 -3.06 6.28
CA ILE A 78 -10.84 -3.99 6.98
C ILE A 78 -9.37 -3.67 6.67
N PRO A 79 -8.42 -4.17 7.50
CA PRO A 79 -6.99 -4.08 7.23
C PRO A 79 -6.60 -4.72 5.89
N MET A 80 -5.45 -4.29 5.37
CA MET A 80 -4.86 -4.84 4.15
C MET A 80 -3.51 -5.51 4.46
N PRO A 81 -3.15 -6.63 3.81
CA PRO A 81 -3.98 -7.39 2.86
C PRO A 81 -5.19 -8.05 3.52
N GLN A 82 -6.31 -8.15 2.77
CA GLN A 82 -7.55 -8.73 3.30
C GLN A 82 -7.35 -10.20 3.67
N GLY A 83 -7.84 -10.60 4.84
CA GLY A 83 -7.73 -11.97 5.34
C GLY A 83 -6.51 -12.20 6.24
N CYS A 84 -5.60 -11.24 6.38
CA CYS A 84 -4.46 -11.33 7.29
C CYS A 84 -4.83 -11.02 8.76
N PRO A 85 -4.19 -11.67 9.75
CA PRO A 85 -3.09 -12.65 9.65
C PRO A 85 -3.51 -14.10 9.35
N GLY A 86 -4.71 -14.35 8.80
CA GLY A 86 -5.23 -15.66 8.44
C GLY A 86 -4.93 -16.07 6.99
N SER A 87 -5.98 -16.41 6.24
CA SER A 87 -5.88 -16.83 4.84
C SER A 87 -6.16 -15.64 3.91
N PRO A 88 -5.11 -15.00 3.36
CA PRO A 88 -5.27 -13.85 2.48
C PRO A 88 -6.02 -14.19 1.18
N LEU A 89 -6.83 -13.24 0.72
CA LEU A 89 -7.62 -13.40 -0.51
C LEU A 89 -6.76 -13.30 -1.77
N ASN A 90 -7.23 -13.89 -2.87
CA ASN A 90 -6.63 -13.82 -4.21
C ASN A 90 -5.13 -14.21 -4.28
N GLY A 91 -4.68 -15.06 -3.35
CA GLY A 91 -3.28 -15.49 -3.29
C GLY A 91 -2.31 -14.41 -2.79
N ALA A 92 -2.82 -13.33 -2.18
CA ALA A 92 -1.96 -12.34 -1.52
C ALA A 92 -1.13 -12.99 -0.41
N GLN A 93 0.02 -12.41 -0.12
CA GLN A 93 0.81 -12.80 1.05
C GLN A 93 0.60 -11.80 2.19
N CYS A 94 0.40 -12.28 3.42
CA CYS A 94 0.43 -11.40 4.59
C CYS A 94 1.80 -10.75 4.77
N LEU A 95 1.79 -9.50 5.24
CA LEU A 95 3.00 -8.73 5.49
C LEU A 95 3.66 -9.19 6.78
N SER A 96 4.98 -9.34 6.75
CA SER A 96 5.79 -9.46 7.96
C SER A 96 6.03 -8.09 8.61
N ALA A 97 6.59 -8.09 9.83
CA ALA A 97 7.05 -6.84 10.45
C ALA A 97 8.13 -6.14 9.61
N ASP A 98 9.01 -6.91 8.96
CA ASP A 98 10.06 -6.37 8.08
C ASP A 98 9.48 -5.75 6.82
N ASP A 99 8.40 -6.33 6.26
CA ASP A 99 7.71 -5.75 5.11
C ASP A 99 7.09 -4.40 5.43
N ILE A 100 6.42 -4.31 6.58
CA ILE A 100 5.83 -3.06 7.07
C ILE A 100 6.94 -2.04 7.32
N SER A 101 8.04 -2.44 7.96
CA SER A 101 9.21 -1.59 8.19
C SER A 101 9.80 -1.06 6.88
N ALA A 102 9.95 -1.90 5.86
CA ALA A 102 10.45 -1.51 4.56
C ALA A 102 9.54 -0.48 3.86
N ILE A 103 8.23 -0.70 3.89
CA ILE A 103 7.25 0.25 3.35
C ILE A 103 7.34 1.59 4.10
N ARG A 104 7.36 1.56 5.43
CA ARG A 104 7.45 2.77 6.26
C ARG A 104 8.73 3.56 5.96
N GLN A 105 9.87 2.87 5.89
CA GLN A 105 11.15 3.51 5.62
C GLN A 105 11.18 4.15 4.23
N TRP A 106 10.65 3.49 3.20
CA TRP A 106 10.52 4.09 1.87
C TRP A 106 9.64 5.35 1.88
N ILE A 107 8.53 5.35 2.64
CA ILE A 107 7.69 6.55 2.79
C ILE A 107 8.44 7.65 3.54
N THR A 108 9.18 7.32 4.61
CA THR A 108 10.04 8.25 5.35
C THR A 108 11.06 8.92 4.42
N GLU A 109 11.60 8.18 3.46
CA GLU A 109 12.53 8.66 2.42
C GLU A 109 11.80 9.29 1.22
N CYS A 110 10.63 9.87 1.46
CA CYS A 110 9.82 10.60 0.48
C CYS A 110 9.25 9.77 -0.69
N ALA A 111 9.12 8.45 -0.53
CA ALA A 111 8.43 7.56 -1.46
C ALA A 111 8.92 7.68 -2.93
N GLN A 112 10.25 7.68 -3.10
CA GLN A 112 10.91 7.86 -4.39
C GLN A 112 10.61 6.71 -5.36
N ALA A 113 10.43 7.03 -6.64
CA ALA A 113 10.07 6.08 -7.69
C ALA A 113 11.22 5.13 -8.06
N ASN A 114 12.42 5.69 -8.26
CA ASN A 114 13.71 5.03 -8.52
C ASN A 114 14.82 6.10 -8.45
#